data_AF-A0A6I0EUP5-F1
#
_entry.id   AF-A0A6I0EUP5-F1
#
_cell.length_a   1.000
_cell.length_b   1.000
_cell.length_c   1.000
_cell.angle_alpha   90.00
_cell.angle_beta   90.00
_cell.angle_gamma   90.00
#
_symmetry.space_group_name_H-M   'P 1'
#
loop_
_entity.id
_entity.type
_entity.pdbx_description
1 polymer ?
#
loop_
_entity_poly.entity_id
_entity_poly.type
_entity_poly.pdbx_seq_one_letter_code
_entity_poly.pdbx_strand_id
1 'polypeptide(L)'
;MSRSQLKAWKEAILECSKELKLPTLHKNLDDHIQEANQRNISYEEFLACLLAKECEARQETARYNRIHKAEFRQKKYLEDLSLLDLPEDAQKKLKLLRTLQFIPEGRNVILAGNPGTGNYRKFLVMERFLVAPKYYA
;
A
#
# COMPACT_ATOMS: atom_id res chain seq x y z
N MET A 1 -21.01 0.41 34.98
CA MET A 1 -21.73 1.04 33.85
C MET A 1 -22.93 0.18 33.48
N SER A 2 -24.08 0.76 33.18
CA SER A 2 -25.24 -0.03 32.72
C SER A 2 -24.99 -0.52 31.29
N ARG A 3 -25.53 -1.70 30.92
CA ARG A 3 -25.47 -2.21 29.53
C ARG A 3 -26.07 -1.23 28.51
N SER A 4 -27.01 -0.39 28.95
CA SER A 4 -27.63 0.63 28.11
C SER A 4 -26.63 1.74 27.72
N GLN A 5 -25.78 2.17 28.65
CA GLN A 5 -24.78 3.19 28.39
C GLN A 5 -23.69 2.70 27.42
N LEU A 6 -23.22 1.46 27.59
CA LEU A 6 -22.22 0.88 26.67
C LEU A 6 -22.73 0.78 25.23
N LYS A 7 -24.02 0.46 25.08
CA LYS A 7 -24.65 0.43 23.76
C LYS A 7 -24.72 1.82 23.13
N ALA A 8 -25.07 2.85 23.90
CA ALA A 8 -25.10 4.23 23.42
C ALA A 8 -23.72 4.73 22.99
N TRP A 9 -22.66 4.43 23.75
CA TRP A 9 -21.29 4.78 23.36
C TRP A 9 -20.86 4.09 22.07
N LYS A 10 -21.23 2.81 21.89
CA LYS A 10 -20.94 2.07 20.67
C LYS A 10 -21.64 2.68 19.46
N GLU A 11 -22.92 3.06 19.59
CA GLU A 11 -23.67 3.73 18.52
C GLU A 11 -23.05 5.09 18.15
N ALA A 12 -22.68 5.90 19.14
CA ALA A 12 -22.00 7.17 18.90
C ALA A 12 -20.66 7.00 18.15
N ILE A 13 -19.86 5.99 18.51
CA ILE A 13 -18.60 5.70 17.81
C ILE A 13 -18.87 5.30 16.36
N LEU A 14 -19.90 4.48 16.10
CA LEU A 14 -20.26 4.06 14.75
C LEU A 14 -20.75 5.23 13.89
N GLU A 15 -21.46 6.19 14.47
CA GLU A 15 -21.94 7.38 13.80
C GLU A 15 -20.78 8.34 13.45
N CYS A 16 -19.91 8.65 14.42
CA CYS A 16 -18.68 9.43 14.16
C CYS A 16 -17.77 8.74 13.14
N SER A 17 -17.65 7.40 13.18
CA SER A 17 -16.86 6.63 12.22
C SER A 17 -17.39 6.74 10.79
N LYS A 18 -18.71 6.88 10.61
CA LYS A 18 -19.32 7.10 9.29
C LYS A 18 -19.01 8.50 8.77
N GLU A 19 -19.13 9.53 9.61
CA GLU A 19 -18.81 10.92 9.24
C GLU A 19 -17.32 11.08 8.87
N LEU A 20 -16.44 10.49 9.66
CA LEU A 20 -14.98 10.52 9.44
C LEU A 20 -14.50 9.60 8.31
N LYS A 21 -15.41 8.83 7.67
CA LYS A 21 -15.11 7.87 6.61
C LYS A 21 -14.02 6.87 7.02
N LEU A 22 -14.23 6.20 8.15
CA LEU A 22 -13.37 5.13 8.68
C LEU A 22 -14.04 3.76 8.47
N PRO A 23 -14.07 3.22 7.23
CA PRO A 23 -14.80 2.01 6.90
C PRO A 23 -14.23 0.75 7.55
N THR A 24 -12.92 0.68 7.80
CA THR A 24 -12.30 -0.51 8.42
C THR A 24 -12.67 -0.58 9.89
N LEU A 25 -12.60 0.56 10.58
CA LEU A 25 -13.06 0.73 11.95
C LEU A 25 -14.54 0.38 12.09
N HIS A 26 -15.40 0.89 11.21
CA HIS A 26 -16.84 0.63 11.27
C HIS A 26 -17.20 -0.87 11.17
N LYS A 27 -16.46 -1.63 10.36
CA LYS A 27 -16.70 -3.07 10.16
C LYS A 27 -16.13 -3.94 11.28
N ASN A 28 -14.95 -3.59 11.78
CA ASN A 28 -14.16 -4.45 12.68
C ASN A 28 -14.12 -3.93 14.13
N LEU A 29 -14.98 -2.98 14.48
CA LEU A 29 -15.02 -2.37 15.81
C LEU A 29 -15.13 -3.42 16.94
N ASP A 30 -16.04 -4.39 16.77
CA ASP A 30 -16.27 -5.44 17.77
C ASP A 30 -15.04 -6.32 17.96
N ASP A 31 -14.37 -6.68 16.88
CA ASP A 31 -13.14 -7.48 16.90
C ASP A 31 -12.01 -6.71 17.60
N HIS A 32 -11.89 -5.40 17.34
CA HIS A 32 -10.90 -4.55 18.01
C HIS A 32 -11.16 -4.41 19.50
N ILE A 33 -12.42 -4.26 19.91
CA ILE A 33 -12.81 -4.20 21.33
C ILE A 33 -12.52 -5.54 22.01
N GLN A 34 -12.82 -6.67 21.36
CA GLN A 34 -12.50 -7.99 21.90
C GLN A 34 -10.98 -8.21 22.03
N GLU A 35 -10.21 -7.87 21.00
CA GLU A 35 -8.75 -7.98 21.01
C GLU A 35 -8.13 -7.11 22.12
N ALA A 36 -8.66 -5.90 22.32
CA ALA A 36 -8.22 -5.00 23.38
C ALA A 36 -8.51 -5.54 24.79
N ASN A 37 -9.71 -6.08 24.99
CA ASN A 37 -10.11 -6.70 26.25
C ASN A 37 -9.27 -7.96 26.56
N GLN A 38 -8.90 -8.74 25.54
CA GLN A 38 -8.05 -9.92 25.72
C GLN A 38 -6.61 -9.55 26.09
N ARG A 39 -6.08 -8.48 25.50
CA ARG A 39 -4.69 -8.05 25.71
C ARG A 39 -4.50 -7.10 26.90
N ASN A 40 -5.58 -6.66 27.56
CA ASN A 40 -5.54 -5.66 28.64
C ASN A 40 -4.68 -4.43 28.29
N ILE A 41 -4.81 -3.95 27.06
CA ILE A 41 -4.06 -2.78 26.58
C ILE A 41 -4.59 -1.49 27.17
N SER A 42 -3.71 -0.50 27.29
CA SER A 42 -4.10 0.84 27.72
C SER A 42 -5.05 1.51 26.72
N TYR A 43 -5.83 2.50 27.16
CA TYR A 43 -6.72 3.25 26.27
C TYR A 43 -5.95 3.98 25.15
N GLU A 44 -4.73 4.43 25.44
CA GLU A 44 -3.84 5.11 24.49
C GLU A 44 -3.36 4.14 23.41
N GLU A 45 -2.90 2.95 23.79
CA GLU A 45 -2.50 1.89 22.85
C GLU A 45 -3.67 1.39 22.01
N PHE A 46 -4.86 1.27 22.61
CA PHE A 46 -6.06 0.89 21.88
C PHE A 46 -6.38 1.89 20.77
N LEU A 47 -6.42 3.19 21.09
CA LEU A 47 -6.71 4.23 20.10
C LEU A 47 -5.64 4.29 19.02
N ALA A 48 -4.37 4.19 19.39
CA ALA A 48 -3.25 4.17 18.45
C ALA A 48 -3.33 2.97 17.50
N CYS A 49 -3.60 1.77 18.02
CA CYS A 49 -3.74 0.56 17.21
C CYS A 49 -4.95 0.64 16.26
N LEU A 50 -6.08 1.15 16.75
CA LEU A 50 -7.31 1.32 15.97
C LEU A 50 -7.09 2.26 14.77
N LEU A 51 -6.46 3.41 15.01
CA LEU A 51 -6.15 4.39 13.96
C LEU A 51 -5.07 3.89 13.01
N ALA A 52 -4.06 3.17 13.51
CA ALA A 52 -3.00 2.59 12.68
C ALA A 52 -3.56 1.59 11.66
N LYS A 53 -4.46 0.69 12.09
CA LYS A 53 -5.11 -0.29 11.19
C LYS A 53 -5.94 0.39 10.10
N GLU A 54 -6.66 1.46 10.42
CA GLU A 54 -7.42 2.22 9.43
C GLU A 54 -6.49 2.92 8.41
N CYS A 55 -5.40 3.52 8.88
CA CYS A 55 -4.37 4.10 8.03
C CYS A 55 -3.75 3.07 7.06
N GLU A 56 -3.40 1.89 7.57
CA GLU A 56 -2.83 0.81 6.77
C GLU A 56 -3.80 0.32 5.69
N ALA A 57 -5.06 0.06 6.05
CA ALA A 57 -6.10 -0.34 5.11
C ALA A 57 -6.32 0.72 4.01
N ARG A 58 -6.26 2.01 4.37
CA ARG A 58 -6.38 3.12 3.40
C ARG A 58 -5.17 3.16 2.47
N GLN A 59 -3.96 2.95 2.97
CA GLN A 59 -2.76 2.88 2.14
C GLN A 59 -2.79 1.69 1.18
N GLU A 60 -3.21 0.52 1.64
CA GLU A 60 -3.35 -0.67 0.82
C GLU A 60 -4.40 -0.48 -0.28
N THR A 61 -5.57 0.05 0.07
CA THR A 61 -6.62 0.38 -0.89
C THR A 61 -6.13 1.42 -1.91
N ALA A 62 -5.39 2.45 -1.47
CA ALA A 62 -4.80 3.43 -2.37
C ALA A 62 -3.74 2.82 -3.30
N ARG A 63 -2.95 1.84 -2.83
CA ARG A 63 -2.01 1.09 -3.67
C ARG A 63 -2.76 0.28 -4.72
N TYR A 64 -3.76 -0.50 -4.31
CA TYR A 64 -4.58 -1.33 -5.20
C TYR A 64 -5.34 -0.51 -6.24
N ASN A 65 -5.99 0.59 -5.83
CA ASN A 65 -6.72 1.47 -6.73
C ASN A 65 -5.81 2.13 -7.75
N ARG A 66 -4.60 2.55 -7.35
CA ARG A 66 -3.61 3.00 -8.32
C ARG A 66 -3.32 1.88 -9.33
N ILE A 67 -3.24 0.60 -8.91
CA ILE A 67 -2.83 -0.52 -9.80
C ILE A 67 -3.93 -0.75 -10.83
N HIS A 68 -5.17 -0.77 -10.38
CA HIS A 68 -6.33 -0.87 -11.24
C HIS A 68 -6.48 0.30 -12.21
N LYS A 69 -6.36 1.54 -11.72
CA LYS A 69 -6.48 2.75 -12.57
C LYS A 69 -5.41 2.83 -13.67
N ALA A 70 -4.31 2.09 -13.55
CA ALA A 70 -3.28 2.09 -14.57
C ALA A 70 -3.63 1.18 -15.79
N GLU A 71 -4.78 0.50 -15.77
CA GLU A 71 -5.36 -0.24 -16.90
C GLU A 71 -4.33 -1.09 -17.66
N PHE A 72 -3.48 -1.79 -16.92
CA PHE A 72 -2.46 -2.64 -17.49
C PHE A 72 -3.10 -3.74 -18.35
N ARG A 73 -2.94 -3.65 -19.68
CA ARG A 73 -3.40 -4.68 -20.62
C ARG A 73 -2.89 -6.09 -20.29
N GLN A 74 -1.75 -6.18 -19.59
CA GLN A 74 -1.20 -7.43 -19.06
C GLN A 74 -0.33 -7.12 -17.83
N LYS A 75 -0.49 -7.88 -16.74
CA LYS A 75 0.47 -7.89 -15.63
C LYS A 75 1.75 -8.55 -16.13
N LYS A 76 2.84 -7.79 -16.24
CA LYS A 76 4.16 -8.31 -16.59
C LYS A 76 5.07 -8.16 -15.40
N TYR A 77 5.66 -9.27 -14.96
CA TYR A 77 6.63 -9.27 -13.88
C TYR A 77 8.05 -9.20 -14.43
N LEU A 78 9.02 -8.90 -13.56
CA LEU A 78 10.42 -8.78 -13.97
C LEU A 78 11.00 -10.15 -14.36
N GLU A 79 10.43 -11.21 -13.81
CA GLU A 79 10.75 -12.62 -14.05
C GLU A 79 10.28 -13.09 -15.43
N ASP A 80 9.24 -12.48 -15.99
CA ASP A 80 8.73 -12.79 -17.34
C ASP A 80 9.63 -12.20 -18.45
N LEU A 81 10.71 -11.50 -18.07
CA LEU A 81 11.63 -10.85 -19.00
C LEU A 81 12.68 -11.85 -19.50
N SER A 82 12.60 -12.21 -20.78
CA SER A 82 13.60 -13.05 -21.44
C SER A 82 14.95 -12.31 -21.50
N LEU A 83 15.94 -12.78 -20.75
CA LEU A 83 17.29 -12.21 -20.70
C LEU A 83 18.00 -12.24 -22.05
N LEU A 84 17.69 -13.24 -22.87
CA LEU A 84 18.29 -13.45 -24.20
C LEU A 84 17.90 -12.34 -25.19
N ASP A 85 16.76 -11.70 -24.98
CA ASP A 85 16.26 -10.61 -25.82
C ASP A 85 16.82 -9.23 -25.41
N LEU A 86 17.62 -9.16 -24.34
CA LEU A 86 18.25 -7.93 -23.90
C LEU A 86 19.72 -7.85 -24.36
N PRO A 87 20.18 -6.65 -24.77
CA PRO A 87 21.60 -6.37 -24.94
C PRO A 87 22.40 -6.68 -23.67
N GLU A 88 23.67 -7.06 -23.81
CA GLU A 88 24.53 -7.47 -22.69
C GLU A 88 24.62 -6.39 -21.58
N ASP A 89 24.68 -5.11 -21.98
CA ASP A 89 24.67 -3.97 -21.06
C ASP A 89 23.36 -3.86 -20.26
N ALA A 90 22.23 -4.18 -20.90
CA ALA A 90 20.94 -4.16 -20.26
C ALA A 90 20.76 -5.37 -19.33
N GLN A 91 21.34 -6.53 -19.63
CA GLN A 91 21.36 -7.69 -18.73
C GLN A 91 22.13 -7.40 -17.43
N LYS A 92 23.28 -6.71 -17.53
CA LYS A 92 24.07 -6.27 -16.36
C LYS A 92 23.27 -5.29 -15.49
N LYS A 93 22.62 -4.29 -16.09
CA LYS A 93 21.78 -3.32 -15.37
C LYS A 93 20.50 -3.95 -14.81
N LEU A 94 19.91 -4.92 -15.49
CA LEU A 94 18.71 -5.62 -15.00
C LEU A 94 18.99 -6.39 -13.71
N LYS A 95 20.18 -6.98 -13.54
CA LYS A 95 20.59 -7.60 -12.26
C LYS A 95 20.56 -6.58 -11.12
N LEU A 96 21.02 -5.35 -11.36
CA LEU A 96 20.95 -4.26 -10.38
C LEU A 96 19.49 -3.84 -10.12
N LEU A 97 18.66 -3.72 -11.15
CA LEU A 97 17.24 -3.38 -11.01
C LEU A 97 16.44 -4.43 -10.24
N ARG A 98 16.78 -5.72 -10.37
CA ARG A 98 16.17 -6.82 -9.58
C ARG A 98 16.39 -6.66 -8.08
N THR A 99 17.45 -5.99 -7.65
CA THR A 99 17.71 -5.74 -6.22
C THR A 99 16.83 -4.64 -5.63
N LEU A 100 16.13 -3.86 -6.47
CA LEU A 100 15.28 -2.74 -6.07
C LEU A 100 16.00 -1.66 -5.22
N GLN A 101 17.34 -1.68 -5.17
CA GLN A 101 18.15 -0.72 -4.38
C GLN A 101 17.98 0.73 -4.83
N PHE A 102 17.55 0.97 -6.07
CA PHE A 102 17.26 2.32 -6.57
C PHE A 102 16.11 3.01 -5.82
N ILE A 103 15.22 2.26 -5.17
CA ILE A 103 14.09 2.81 -4.40
C ILE A 103 14.56 3.51 -3.12
N PRO A 104 15.26 2.83 -2.18
CA PRO A 104 15.77 3.49 -0.97
C PRO A 104 16.82 4.55 -1.26
N GLU A 105 17.58 4.42 -2.36
CA GLU A 105 18.60 5.38 -2.75
C GLU A 105 18.03 6.60 -3.52
N GLY A 106 16.72 6.62 -3.82
CA GLY A 106 16.08 7.70 -4.55
C GLY A 106 16.61 7.91 -5.98
N ARG A 107 17.15 6.85 -6.60
CA ARG A 107 17.74 6.92 -7.94
C ARG A 107 16.66 6.72 -9.01
N ASN A 108 16.50 7.70 -9.89
CA ASN A 108 15.58 7.62 -11.02
C ASN A 108 16.11 6.66 -12.09
N VAL A 109 15.30 5.69 -12.53
CA VAL A 109 15.65 4.73 -13.57
C VAL A 109 14.91 5.08 -14.86
N ILE A 110 15.65 5.39 -15.92
CA ILE A 110 15.10 5.65 -17.26
C ILE A 110 15.38 4.44 -18.14
N LEU A 111 14.34 3.91 -18.77
CA LEU A 111 14.44 2.76 -19.68
C LEU A 111 14.25 3.23 -21.12
N ALA A 112 15.36 3.38 -21.84
CA ALA A 112 15.36 3.81 -23.23
C ALA A 112 15.78 2.67 -24.17
N GLY A 113 15.21 2.65 -25.38
CA GLY A 113 15.58 1.71 -26.44
C GLY A 113 14.54 1.72 -27.57
N ASN A 114 14.86 1.02 -28.66
CA ASN A 114 14.12 1.10 -29.91
C ASN A 114 12.62 0.79 -29.77
N PRO A 115 11.76 1.44 -30.56
CA PRO A 115 10.35 1.14 -30.58
C PRO A 115 10.12 -0.33 -30.95
N GLY A 116 9.36 -1.06 -30.13
CA GLY A 116 9.05 -2.49 -30.32
C GLY A 116 9.67 -3.41 -29.26
N THR A 117 10.66 -2.97 -28.48
CA THR A 117 11.34 -3.78 -27.44
C THR A 117 10.64 -3.72 -26.06
N GLY A 118 9.41 -3.20 -26.01
CA GLY A 118 8.58 -3.12 -24.81
C GLY A 118 8.88 -1.96 -23.85
N ASN A 119 9.67 -0.95 -24.25
CA ASN A 119 10.03 0.18 -23.36
C ASN A 119 8.82 0.96 -22.84
N TYR A 120 7.81 1.21 -23.65
CA TYR A 120 6.56 1.87 -23.23
C TYR A 120 5.82 1.08 -22.12
N ARG A 121 5.97 -0.25 -22.09
CA ARG A 121 5.39 -1.09 -21.03
C ARG A 121 6.20 -1.08 -19.73
N LYS A 122 7.49 -0.74 -19.79
CA LYS A 122 8.41 -0.73 -18.64
C LYS A 122 8.43 0.62 -17.88
N PHE A 123 8.09 1.74 -18.54
CA PHE A 123 7.99 3.07 -17.91
C PHE A 123 6.98 3.11 -16.75
N LEU A 124 5.84 2.43 -16.87
CA LEU A 124 4.80 2.40 -15.83
C LEU A 124 5.21 1.70 -14.52
N VAL A 125 6.22 0.83 -14.57
CA VAL A 125 6.71 0.11 -13.37
C VAL A 125 7.67 0.99 -12.58
N MET A 126 8.55 1.75 -13.26
CA MET A 126 9.60 2.55 -12.63
C MET A 126 9.11 3.90 -12.09
N GLU A 127 8.25 4.62 -12.82
CA GLU A 127 7.69 5.91 -12.37
C GLU A 127 6.93 5.78 -11.05
N ARG A 128 6.54 4.55 -10.70
CA ARG A 128 5.60 4.27 -9.64
C ARG A 128 6.20 3.80 -8.32
N PHE A 129 7.44 3.33 -8.32
CA PHE A 129 8.21 3.13 -7.09
C PHE A 129 8.84 4.44 -6.59
N LEU A 130 9.05 5.42 -7.48
CA LEU A 130 9.61 6.73 -7.13
C LEU A 130 8.58 7.71 -6.54
N VAL A 131 7.28 7.47 -6.73
CA VAL A 131 6.19 8.24 -6.09
C VAL A 131 5.73 7.54 -4.80
N ALA A 132 6.68 7.12 -3.98
CA ALA A 132 6.45 6.94 -2.55
C ALA A 132 6.58 8.32 -1.88
N PRO A 133 5.64 8.71 -1.00
CA PRO A 133 5.57 10.06 -0.47
C PRO A 133 6.84 10.43 0.33
N LYS A 134 7.29 11.67 0.13
CA LYS A 134 8.38 12.37 0.83
C LYS A 134 8.12 12.58 2.34
N TYR A 135 7.67 11.59 3.09
CA TYR A 135 7.46 11.74 4.53
C TYR A 135 7.98 10.51 5.27
N TYR A 136 9.27 10.56 5.61
CA TYR A 136 9.84 10.22 6.91
C TYR A 136 11.25 10.81 6.93
N ALA A 137 11.36 12.02 7.47
CA ALA A 137 12.55 12.65 8.02
C ALA A 137 12.10 13.43 9.26
#